data_AF-A0A3B8X3W5-F1
#
_entry.id   AF-A0A3B8X3W5-F1
#
_cell.length_a   1.000
_cell.length_b   1.000
_cell.length_c   1.000
_cell.angle_alpha   90.00
_cell.angle_beta   90.00
_cell.angle_gamma   90.00
#
_symmetry.space_group_name_H-M   'P 1'
#
loop_
_entity.id
_entity.type
_entity.pdbx_description
1 polymer ?
#
loop_
_entity_poly.entity_id
_entity_poly.type
_entity_poly.pdbx_seq_one_letter_code
_entity_poly.pdbx_strand_id
1 'polypeptide(L)'
;MRRLIVLAAAALLLSSCGVSSLYYWGGTQSGATAYENLAYQSYDKQTPKSLCKLVALYEKMVTKPGGLRQVPPPGICAEYGYLLLQGETAVVFAENASASEKQLFKTDDYGAFFAARGKEMLEKEMEYYPESVKFIQPLIKKLTK
;
A
#
# COMPACT_ATOMS: atom_id res chain seq x y z
N MET A 1 -27.31 -39.30 -19.09
CA MET A 1 -26.71 -39.13 -17.75
C MET A 1 -25.18 -39.24 -17.77
N ARG A 2 -24.56 -40.34 -18.22
CA ARG A 2 -23.08 -40.50 -18.25
C ARG A 2 -22.33 -39.38 -19.00
N ARG A 3 -22.86 -38.90 -20.13
CA ARG A 3 -22.26 -37.79 -20.90
C ARG A 3 -22.34 -36.42 -20.19
N LEU A 4 -23.40 -36.19 -19.40
CA LEU A 4 -23.58 -34.96 -18.62
C LEU A 4 -22.62 -34.93 -17.42
N ILE A 5 -22.37 -36.08 -16.79
CA ILE A 5 -21.38 -36.23 -15.71
C ILE A 5 -19.97 -35.94 -16.23
N VAL A 6 -19.63 -36.44 -17.44
CA VAL A 6 -18.33 -36.18 -18.07
C VAL A 6 -18.16 -34.70 -18.42
N LEU A 7 -19.21 -34.03 -18.94
CA LEU A 7 -19.16 -32.59 -19.24
C LEU A 7 -19.06 -31.73 -17.99
N ALA A 8 -19.76 -32.07 -16.90
CA ALA A 8 -19.66 -31.36 -15.63
C ALA A 8 -18.28 -31.56 -14.97
N ALA A 9 -17.71 -32.76 -15.02
CA ALA A 9 -16.36 -33.04 -14.55
C ALA A 9 -15.30 -32.28 -15.37
N ALA A 10 -15.47 -32.20 -16.69
CA ALA A 10 -14.58 -31.43 -17.56
C ALA A 10 -14.65 -29.91 -17.27
N ALA A 11 -15.85 -29.37 -17.02
CA ALA A 11 -16.03 -27.96 -16.65
C ALA A 11 -15.37 -27.62 -15.30
N LEU A 12 -15.45 -28.52 -14.32
CA LEU A 12 -14.81 -28.37 -13.00
C LEU A 12 -13.28 -28.40 -13.05
N LEU A 13 -12.69 -29.16 -13.98
CA LEU A 13 -11.23 -29.21 -14.15
C LEU A 13 -10.67 -27.94 -14.80
N LEU A 14 -11.48 -27.18 -15.56
CA LEU A 14 -11.05 -25.95 -16.24
C LEU A 14 -11.10 -24.70 -15.35
N SER A 15 -11.75 -24.75 -14.17
CA SER A 15 -11.84 -23.60 -13.26
C SER A 15 -10.58 -23.32 -12.43
N SER A 16 -9.54 -24.15 -12.52
CA SER A 16 -8.32 -24.00 -11.70
C SER A 16 -7.25 -23.06 -12.29
N CYS A 17 -7.46 -22.53 -13.50
CA CYS A 17 -6.46 -21.68 -14.19
C CYS A 17 -6.47 -20.21 -13.77
N GLY A 18 -7.07 -19.86 -12.63
CA GLY A 18 -7.04 -18.50 -12.08
C GLY A 18 -5.66 -18.16 -11.53
N VAL A 19 -5.03 -17.10 -12.04
CA VAL A 19 -3.79 -16.58 -11.45
C VAL A 19 -4.08 -15.98 -10.08
N SER A 20 -3.50 -16.55 -9.04
CA SER A 20 -3.57 -15.98 -7.69
C SER A 20 -2.55 -14.86 -7.57
N SER A 21 -2.98 -13.66 -7.14
CA SER A 21 -2.06 -12.54 -6.98
C SER A 21 -1.06 -12.80 -5.86
N LEU A 22 0.22 -12.59 -6.15
CA LEU A 22 1.30 -12.76 -5.17
C LEU A 22 1.17 -11.74 -4.02
N TYR A 23 0.78 -10.51 -4.35
CA TYR A 23 0.59 -9.40 -3.42
C TYR A 23 -0.78 -8.74 -3.60
N TYR A 24 -1.23 -8.00 -2.58
CA TYR A 24 -2.44 -7.19 -2.67
C TYR A 24 -2.09 -5.72 -2.93
N TRP A 25 -2.55 -5.20 -4.07
CA TRP A 25 -2.30 -3.82 -4.54
C TRP A 25 -3.47 -2.86 -4.25
N GLY A 26 -4.25 -3.14 -3.20
CA GLY A 26 -5.46 -2.35 -2.87
C GLY A 26 -6.72 -2.77 -3.64
N GLY A 27 -6.67 -3.88 -4.39
CA GLY A 27 -7.80 -4.43 -5.16
C GLY A 27 -7.95 -3.79 -6.54
N THR A 28 -8.67 -4.46 -7.43
CA THR A 28 -8.86 -4.02 -8.82
C THR A 28 -10.14 -3.21 -8.99
N GLN A 29 -10.04 -2.05 -9.61
CA GLN A 29 -11.16 -1.18 -10.00
C GLN A 29 -10.92 -0.68 -11.44
N SER A 30 -11.87 -0.95 -12.33
CA SER A 30 -11.83 -0.48 -13.73
C SER A 30 -10.55 -0.87 -14.50
N GLY A 31 -10.04 -2.09 -14.28
CA GLY A 31 -8.87 -2.62 -14.99
C GLY A 31 -7.50 -2.24 -14.43
N ALA A 32 -7.46 -1.41 -13.38
CA ALA A 32 -6.24 -1.07 -12.65
C ALA A 32 -6.43 -1.29 -11.14
N THR A 33 -5.35 -1.35 -10.40
CA THR A 33 -5.36 -1.47 -8.94
C THR A 33 -5.65 -0.12 -8.29
N ALA A 34 -6.13 -0.12 -7.04
CA ALA A 34 -6.29 1.12 -6.28
C ALA A 34 -4.95 1.86 -6.12
N TYR A 35 -3.85 1.10 -5.98
CA TYR A 35 -2.49 1.65 -5.99
C TYR A 35 -2.16 2.39 -7.28
N GLU A 36 -2.27 1.73 -8.43
CA GLU A 36 -1.96 2.36 -9.73
C GLU A 36 -2.79 3.64 -9.95
N ASN A 37 -4.09 3.58 -9.65
CA ASN A 37 -4.99 4.72 -9.81
C ASN A 37 -4.64 5.89 -8.88
N LEU A 38 -4.43 5.63 -7.59
CA LEU A 38 -4.20 6.70 -6.60
C LEU A 38 -2.78 7.23 -6.64
N ALA A 39 -1.78 6.39 -6.90
CA ALA A 39 -0.40 6.83 -7.10
C ALA A 39 -0.31 7.74 -8.34
N TYR A 40 -0.89 7.32 -9.47
CA TYR A 40 -0.96 8.15 -10.67
C TYR A 40 -1.75 9.44 -10.44
N GLN A 41 -2.92 9.37 -9.80
CA GLN A 41 -3.71 10.56 -9.48
C GLN A 41 -2.93 11.55 -8.59
N SER A 42 -2.19 11.06 -7.60
CA SER A 42 -1.38 11.90 -6.74
C SER A 42 -0.24 12.57 -7.51
N TYR A 43 0.41 11.83 -8.42
CA TYR A 43 1.45 12.36 -9.31
C TYR A 43 0.92 13.41 -10.31
N ASP A 44 -0.22 13.13 -10.94
CA ASP A 44 -0.82 13.97 -11.99
C ASP A 44 -1.50 15.22 -11.41
N LYS A 45 -2.25 15.08 -10.32
CA LYS A 45 -3.07 16.18 -9.76
C LYS A 45 -2.39 16.95 -8.64
N GLN A 46 -1.55 16.29 -7.84
CA GLN A 46 -0.79 16.91 -6.73
C GLN A 46 -1.65 17.74 -5.77
N THR A 47 -2.90 17.30 -5.54
CA THR A 47 -3.83 17.99 -4.64
C THR A 47 -3.68 17.48 -3.20
N PRO A 48 -4.03 18.28 -2.17
CA PRO A 48 -4.07 17.82 -0.78
C PRO A 48 -4.93 16.55 -0.60
N LYS A 49 -6.07 16.48 -1.29
CA LYS A 49 -6.97 15.31 -1.23
C LYS A 49 -6.37 14.06 -1.88
N SER A 50 -5.67 14.19 -3.00
CA SER A 50 -5.02 13.03 -3.63
C SER A 50 -3.89 12.48 -2.76
N LEU A 51 -3.14 13.36 -2.08
CA LEU A 51 -2.14 12.95 -1.09
C LEU A 51 -2.77 12.23 0.10
N CYS A 52 -3.87 12.76 0.67
CA CYS A 52 -4.56 12.11 1.79
C CYS A 52 -5.06 10.70 1.43
N LYS A 53 -5.64 10.55 0.24
CA LYS A 53 -6.10 9.25 -0.26
C LYS A 53 -4.95 8.27 -0.46
N LEU A 54 -3.82 8.74 -0.95
CA LEU A 54 -2.63 7.92 -1.15
C LEU A 54 -2.04 7.45 0.19
N VAL A 55 -1.91 8.36 1.18
CA VAL A 55 -1.50 8.01 2.55
C VAL A 55 -2.43 6.96 3.17
N ALA A 56 -3.75 7.15 3.04
CA ALA A 56 -4.73 6.21 3.56
C ALA A 56 -4.73 4.86 2.83
N LEU A 57 -4.43 4.84 1.53
CA LEU A 57 -4.25 3.60 0.78
C LEU A 57 -3.02 2.84 1.28
N TYR A 58 -1.87 3.51 1.38
CA TYR A 58 -0.65 2.86 1.86
C TYR A 58 -0.84 2.27 3.26
N GLU A 59 -1.45 3.02 4.19
CA GLU A 59 -1.71 2.51 5.55
C GLU A 59 -2.57 1.23 5.52
N LYS A 60 -3.59 1.16 4.65
CA LYS A 60 -4.40 -0.05 4.47
C LYS A 60 -3.58 -1.21 3.92
N MET A 61 -2.72 -0.96 2.94
CA MET A 61 -1.88 -1.99 2.32
C MET A 61 -0.85 -2.56 3.30
N VAL A 62 -0.30 -1.73 4.20
CA VAL A 62 0.69 -2.19 5.19
C VAL A 62 0.07 -2.81 6.44
N THR A 63 -1.14 -2.43 6.82
CA THR A 63 -1.84 -3.00 7.99
C THR A 63 -2.66 -4.24 7.69
N LYS A 64 -3.18 -4.35 6.47
CA LYS A 64 -3.98 -5.49 6.01
C LYS A 64 -3.43 -5.99 4.67
N PRO A 65 -2.19 -6.52 4.65
CA PRO A 65 -1.65 -7.11 3.44
C PRO A 65 -2.50 -8.31 3.02
N GLY A 66 -2.46 -8.61 1.73
CA GLY A 66 -3.16 -9.75 1.15
C GLY A 66 -2.31 -10.42 0.08
N GLY A 67 -2.95 -11.22 -0.77
CA GLY A 67 -2.24 -12.07 -1.73
C GLY A 67 -1.56 -13.25 -1.04
N LEU A 68 -0.84 -14.06 -1.81
CA LEU A 68 -0.21 -15.28 -1.28
C LEU A 68 0.92 -14.98 -0.28
N ARG A 69 1.62 -13.84 -0.42
CA ARG A 69 2.77 -13.49 0.43
C ARG A 69 2.39 -12.94 1.79
N GLN A 70 1.18 -12.41 1.96
CA GLN A 70 0.71 -11.81 3.23
C GLN A 70 1.65 -10.72 3.80
N VAL A 71 2.42 -10.07 2.92
CA VAL A 71 3.21 -8.87 3.22
C VAL A 71 2.91 -7.80 2.15
N PRO A 72 3.16 -6.50 2.43
CA PRO A 72 2.97 -5.43 1.45
C PRO A 72 3.86 -5.67 0.23
N PRO A 73 3.44 -5.29 -0.99
CA PRO A 73 4.30 -5.43 -2.17
C PRO A 73 5.66 -4.71 -2.02
N PRO A 74 6.71 -5.15 -2.75
CA PRO A 74 8.01 -4.48 -2.74
C PRO A 74 7.88 -3.00 -3.10
N GLY A 75 8.61 -2.14 -2.39
CA GLY A 75 8.59 -0.69 -2.56
C GLY A 75 7.48 0.04 -1.82
N ILE A 76 6.37 -0.63 -1.44
CA ILE A 76 5.24 0.05 -0.79
C ILE A 76 5.63 0.63 0.58
N CYS A 77 6.40 -0.11 1.37
CA CYS A 77 6.88 0.39 2.66
C CYS A 77 7.90 1.52 2.45
N ALA A 78 8.76 1.42 1.43
CA ALA A 78 9.69 2.50 1.06
C ALA A 78 8.98 3.81 0.67
N GLU A 79 8.05 3.74 -0.28
CA GLU A 79 7.29 4.89 -0.78
C GLU A 79 6.47 5.53 0.33
N TYR A 80 5.78 4.70 1.11
CA TYR A 80 4.98 5.19 2.21
C TYR A 80 5.84 5.84 3.30
N GLY A 81 6.94 5.19 3.68
CA GLY A 81 7.87 5.72 4.67
C GLY A 81 8.47 7.05 4.25
N TYR A 82 8.89 7.16 2.99
CA TYR A 82 9.38 8.41 2.42
C TYR A 82 8.32 9.51 2.43
N LEU A 83 7.10 9.22 1.97
CA LEU A 83 6.00 10.18 1.90
C LEU A 83 5.66 10.74 3.29
N LEU A 84 5.61 9.89 4.32
CA LEU A 84 5.33 10.31 5.70
C LEU A 84 6.44 11.20 6.30
N LEU A 85 7.68 10.98 5.89
CA LEU A 85 8.84 11.76 6.35
C LEU A 85 9.00 13.10 5.60
N GLN A 86 8.14 13.40 4.63
CA GLN A 86 8.11 14.73 4.02
C GLN A 86 7.51 15.74 5.01
N GLY A 87 8.14 16.91 5.15
CA GLY A 87 7.85 17.88 6.21
C GLY A 87 6.42 18.42 6.18
N GLU A 88 5.84 18.56 5.01
CA GLU A 88 4.47 19.06 4.84
C GLU A 88 3.38 17.98 4.95
N THR A 89 3.70 16.69 4.81
CA THR A 89 2.70 15.63 4.65
C THR A 89 1.77 15.53 5.86
N ALA A 90 2.30 15.62 7.08
CA ALA A 90 1.50 15.55 8.29
C ALA A 90 0.50 16.73 8.41
N VAL A 91 0.95 17.94 8.04
CA VAL A 91 0.12 19.15 8.07
C VAL A 91 -0.98 19.05 7.02
N VAL A 92 -0.62 18.72 5.77
CA VAL A 92 -1.58 18.56 4.68
C VAL A 92 -2.63 17.50 5.03
N PHE A 93 -2.21 16.37 5.61
CA PHE A 93 -3.12 15.32 6.04
C PHE A 93 -4.06 15.78 7.16
N ALA A 94 -3.52 16.41 8.20
CA ALA A 94 -4.31 16.90 9.33
C ALA A 94 -5.42 17.88 8.88
N GLU A 95 -5.13 18.74 7.90
CA GLU A 95 -6.07 19.75 7.41
C GLU A 95 -7.07 19.21 6.37
N ASN A 96 -6.67 18.25 5.53
CA ASN A 96 -7.42 17.89 4.32
C ASN A 96 -8.00 16.46 4.32
N ALA A 97 -7.55 15.58 5.22
CA ALA A 97 -8.05 14.22 5.28
C ALA A 97 -9.50 14.18 5.76
N SER A 98 -10.29 13.31 5.13
CA SER A 98 -11.65 13.00 5.55
C SER A 98 -11.66 12.26 6.90
N ALA A 99 -12.82 12.26 7.57
CA ALA A 99 -12.97 11.59 8.86
C ALA A 99 -12.63 10.09 8.79
N SER A 100 -12.97 9.39 7.71
CA SER A 100 -12.66 7.97 7.54
C SER A 100 -11.17 7.70 7.29
N GLU A 101 -10.46 8.62 6.66
CA GLU A 101 -9.00 8.54 6.50
C GLU A 101 -8.30 8.78 7.83
N LYS A 102 -8.74 9.78 8.60
CA LYS A 102 -8.22 10.06 9.95
C LYS A 102 -8.42 8.91 10.93
N GLN A 103 -9.56 8.23 10.86
CA GLN A 103 -9.87 7.07 11.70
C GLN A 103 -8.87 5.90 11.56
N LEU A 104 -8.09 5.85 10.48
CA LEU A 104 -7.05 4.84 10.31
C LEU A 104 -5.91 4.99 11.32
N PHE A 105 -5.63 6.21 11.78
CA PHE A 105 -4.37 6.53 12.45
C PHE A 105 -4.45 6.65 13.97
N LYS A 106 -5.65 6.56 14.58
CA LYS A 106 -5.87 6.57 16.05
C LYS A 106 -4.95 7.54 16.83
N THR A 107 -4.71 8.73 16.26
CA THR A 107 -3.84 9.77 16.81
C THR A 107 -4.41 11.14 16.46
N ASP A 108 -4.17 12.11 17.32
CA ASP A 108 -4.43 13.52 17.06
C ASP A 108 -3.14 14.30 16.74
N ASP A 109 -1.97 13.72 17.03
CA ASP A 109 -0.66 14.24 16.66
C ASP A 109 -0.13 13.48 15.44
N TYR A 110 -0.48 13.97 14.24
CA TYR A 110 0.01 13.41 12.99
C TYR A 110 1.50 13.67 12.77
N GLY A 111 2.07 14.74 13.34
CA GLY A 111 3.48 15.07 13.15
C GLY A 111 4.39 14.01 13.79
N ALA A 112 4.19 13.76 15.08
CA ALA A 112 4.95 12.73 15.80
C ALA A 112 4.65 11.33 15.25
N PHE A 113 3.37 11.03 14.96
CA PHE A 113 3.00 9.73 14.42
C PHE A 113 3.64 9.48 13.04
N PHE A 114 3.56 10.44 12.11
CA PHE A 114 4.08 10.26 10.74
C PHE A 114 5.60 10.13 10.75
N ALA A 115 6.31 10.87 11.61
CA ALA A 115 7.75 10.71 11.79
C ALA A 115 8.12 9.28 12.25
N ALA A 116 7.47 8.79 13.31
CA ALA A 116 7.72 7.45 13.83
C ALA A 116 7.33 6.35 12.83
N ARG A 117 6.13 6.45 12.27
CA ARG A 117 5.60 5.50 11.30
C ARG A 117 6.41 5.49 10.01
N GLY A 118 6.83 6.65 9.54
CA GLY A 118 7.64 6.79 8.33
C GLY A 118 8.97 6.03 8.46
N LYS A 119 9.66 6.20 9.59
CA LYS A 119 10.86 5.43 9.91
C LYS A 119 10.58 3.92 9.99
N GLU A 120 9.52 3.51 10.69
CA GLU A 120 9.12 2.10 10.80
C GLU A 120 8.90 1.47 9.42
N MET A 121 8.27 2.18 8.49
CA MET A 121 8.03 1.67 7.13
C MET A 121 9.32 1.50 6.34
N LEU A 122 10.27 2.44 6.45
CA LEU A 122 11.60 2.26 5.85
C LEU A 122 12.33 1.04 6.44
N GLU A 123 12.22 0.81 7.76
CA GLU A 123 12.80 -0.37 8.41
C GLU A 123 12.13 -1.67 7.92
N LYS A 124 10.80 -1.69 7.80
CA LYS A 124 10.04 -2.85 7.28
C LYS A 124 10.33 -3.17 5.83
N GLU A 125 10.62 -2.17 4.99
CA GLU A 125 11.06 -2.44 3.62
C GLU A 125 12.32 -3.31 3.62
N MET A 126 13.30 -2.99 4.48
CA MET A 126 14.53 -3.78 4.59
C MET A 126 14.32 -5.16 5.22
N GLU A 127 13.33 -5.28 6.11
CA GLU A 127 12.96 -6.57 6.72
C GLU A 127 12.31 -7.51 5.70
N TYR A 128 11.32 -7.03 4.95
CA TYR A 128 10.62 -7.85 3.95
C TYR A 128 11.45 -8.06 2.69
N TYR A 129 12.29 -7.08 2.34
CA TYR A 129 13.09 -7.05 1.11
C TYR A 129 14.54 -6.68 1.43
N PRO A 130 15.37 -7.62 1.92
CA PRO A 130 16.76 -7.35 2.30
C PRO A 130 17.64 -6.77 1.18
N GLU A 131 17.28 -7.03 -0.08
CA GLU A 131 17.93 -6.42 -1.25
C GLU A 131 17.80 -4.89 -1.30
N SER A 132 16.80 -4.33 -0.60
CA SER A 132 16.54 -2.89 -0.53
C SER A 132 17.47 -2.16 0.43
N VAL A 133 18.16 -2.86 1.34
CA VAL A 133 19.01 -2.26 2.40
C VAL A 133 19.99 -1.24 1.86
N LYS A 134 20.64 -1.54 0.72
CA LYS A 134 21.61 -0.65 0.07
C LYS A 134 21.02 0.70 -0.36
N PHE A 135 19.71 0.78 -0.54
CA PHE A 135 18.99 1.99 -0.94
C PHE A 135 18.30 2.67 0.24
N ILE A 136 17.70 1.89 1.15
CA ILE A 136 16.87 2.42 2.24
C ILE A 136 17.71 2.91 3.43
N GLN A 137 18.80 2.22 3.76
CA GLN A 137 19.64 2.61 4.90
C GLN A 137 20.22 4.03 4.77
N PRO A 138 20.71 4.49 3.60
CA PRO A 138 21.09 5.90 3.40
C PRO A 138 19.92 6.88 3.56
N LEU A 139 18.71 6.51 3.13
CA LEU A 139 17.52 7.35 3.24
C LEU A 139 17.12 7.59 4.70
N ILE A 140 17.07 6.53 5.53
CA ILE A 140 16.82 6.66 6.97
C ILE A 140 17.83 7.63 7.60
N LYS A 141 19.14 7.43 7.30
CA LYS A 141 20.20 8.31 7.80
C LYS A 141 20.06 9.77 7.35
N LYS A 142 19.37 10.06 6.26
CA LYS A 142 19.16 11.43 5.77
C LYS A 142 17.90 12.06 6.35
N LEU A 143 16.83 11.28 6.50
CA LEU A 143 15.49 11.78 6.79
C LEU A 143 15.13 11.77 8.28
N THR A 144 15.83 10.98 9.11
CA THR A 144 15.50 10.82 10.53
C THR A 144 16.60 11.35 11.46
N LYS A 145 17.41 12.30 10.98
CA LYS A 145 18.50 12.92 11.74
C LYS A 145 18.06 14.16 12.49
#